data_AF-A0A1B9GMI0-F1
#
_entry.id   AF-A0A1B9GMI0-F1
#
_cell.length_a   1.000
_cell.length_b   1.000
_cell.length_c   1.000
_cell.angle_alpha   90.00
_cell.angle_beta   90.00
_cell.angle_gamma   90.00
#
_symmetry.space_group_name_H-M   'P 1'
#
loop_
_entity.id
_entity.type
_entity.pdbx_description
1 polymer ?
#
loop_
_entity_poly.entity_id
_entity_poly.type
_entity_poly.pdbx_seq_one_letter_code
_entity_poly.pdbx_strand_id
1 'polypeptide(L)'
;MIVGIGIDILSIERFEYLLLRRGASKIAKRICTQREYEEYEAIRSWIRVGAARKSDVQSIKSPTNSASSSSSLSSSSSSPSSDISSGPPSFAGAERVGMGMGMEPDEIFQKQVRYLSCRWALKEAAYKSLSPTLHALAVSASSNSPDAAEANAIVPKAPKLNWKDLDIIKHPSGGLVLRPTNPMYDAKYGLLASLSHDAGVVVGVVIAQLKP
;
A
#
# COMPACT_ATOMS: atom_id res chain seq x y z
N MET A 1 3.09 3.47 -29.23
CA MET A 1 4.07 4.58 -29.13
C MET A 1 4.21 4.98 -27.66
N ILE A 2 5.44 5.16 -27.15
CA ILE A 2 5.64 5.63 -25.76
C ILE A 2 5.25 7.11 -25.67
N VAL A 3 4.45 7.42 -24.65
CA VAL A 3 3.90 8.74 -24.37
C VAL A 3 4.73 9.46 -23.31
N GLY A 4 5.21 8.71 -22.32
CA GLY A 4 6.05 9.26 -21.26
C GLY A 4 6.45 8.20 -20.24
N ILE A 5 7.46 8.53 -19.45
CA ILE A 5 7.94 7.71 -18.34
C ILE A 5 7.87 8.55 -17.08
N GLY A 6 7.37 7.96 -16.00
CA GLY A 6 7.34 8.59 -14.70
C GLY A 6 7.94 7.67 -13.66
N ILE A 7 8.71 8.27 -12.76
CA ILE A 7 9.38 7.60 -11.65
C ILE A 7 9.06 8.37 -10.38
N ASP A 8 8.76 7.63 -9.32
CA ASP A 8 8.60 8.19 -7.98
C ASP A 8 9.33 7.33 -6.94
N ILE A 9 10.00 8.00 -6.00
CA ILE A 9 10.70 7.38 -4.89
C ILE A 9 10.15 8.00 -3.60
N LEU A 10 9.66 7.15 -2.71
CA LEU A 10 8.99 7.54 -1.48
C LEU A 10 9.69 6.92 -0.27
N SER A 11 10.07 7.75 0.70
CA SER A 11 10.51 7.27 2.03
C SER A 11 9.32 6.80 2.83
N ILE A 12 9.35 5.54 3.28
CA ILE A 12 8.30 4.92 4.09
C ILE A 12 8.17 5.65 5.43
N GLU A 13 9.29 5.95 6.09
CA GLU A 13 9.31 6.65 7.38
C GLU A 13 8.66 8.05 7.30
N ARG A 14 9.00 8.83 6.28
CA ARG A 14 8.36 10.15 6.06
C ARG A 14 6.87 10.01 5.79
N PHE A 15 6.49 8.98 5.04
CA PHE A 15 5.10 8.71 4.74
C PHE A 15 4.33 8.24 5.98
N GLU A 16 4.93 7.42 6.82
CA GLU A 16 4.40 6.98 8.10
C GLU A 16 4.11 8.19 9.00
N TYR A 17 5.07 9.12 9.13
CA TYR A 17 4.86 10.35 9.89
C TYR A 17 3.68 11.17 9.36
N LEU A 18 3.50 11.23 8.03
CA LEU A 18 2.35 11.87 7.41
C LEU A 18 1.03 11.17 7.81
N LEU A 19 1.00 9.84 7.81
CA LEU A 19 -0.17 9.05 8.19
C LEU A 19 -0.51 9.23 9.68
N LEU A 20 0.49 9.29 10.57
CA LEU A 20 0.29 9.58 11.99
C LEU A 20 -0.30 10.98 12.19
N ARG A 21 0.24 11.99 11.50
CA ARG A 21 -0.19 13.39 11.64
C ARG A 21 -1.57 13.67 11.04
N ARG A 22 -1.88 13.10 9.88
CA ARG A 22 -3.12 13.39 9.12
C ARG A 22 -4.22 12.35 9.35
N GLY A 23 -3.85 11.14 9.79
CA GLY A 23 -4.72 9.98 9.93
C GLY A 23 -4.75 9.13 8.65
N ALA A 24 -4.37 7.86 8.78
CA ALA A 24 -4.28 6.92 7.66
C ALA A 24 -5.61 6.79 6.88
N SER A 25 -6.75 6.73 7.56
CA SER A 25 -8.06 6.65 6.89
C SER A 25 -8.40 7.91 6.08
N LYS A 26 -7.94 9.11 6.50
CA LYS A 26 -8.17 10.34 5.71
C LYS A 26 -7.35 10.32 4.42
N ILE A 27 -6.11 9.84 4.49
CA ILE A 27 -5.25 9.68 3.32
C ILE A 27 -5.81 8.59 2.39
N ALA A 28 -6.20 7.43 2.92
CA ALA A 28 -6.83 6.36 2.15
C ALA A 28 -8.07 6.84 1.39
N LYS A 29 -9.01 7.54 2.06
CA LYS A 29 -10.21 8.10 1.41
C LYS A 29 -9.89 9.07 0.27
N ARG A 30 -8.74 9.76 0.34
CA ARG A 30 -8.30 10.73 -0.67
C ARG A 30 -7.69 10.03 -1.88
N ILE A 31 -6.80 9.05 -1.66
CA ILE A 31 -5.96 8.52 -2.73
C ILE A 31 -6.48 7.20 -3.33
N CYS A 32 -7.25 6.42 -2.57
CA CYS A 32 -7.77 5.15 -3.04
C CYS A 32 -9.02 5.34 -3.91
N THR A 33 -9.15 4.53 -4.96
CA THR A 33 -10.44 4.23 -5.58
C THR A 33 -11.35 3.52 -4.58
N GLN A 34 -12.63 3.36 -4.91
CA GLN A 34 -13.58 2.69 -4.02
C GLN A 34 -13.13 1.25 -3.69
N ARG A 35 -12.73 0.49 -4.73
CA ARG A 35 -12.19 -0.88 -4.58
C ARG A 35 -10.93 -0.91 -3.71
N GLU A 36 -9.95 -0.03 -3.99
CA GLU A 36 -8.74 0.08 -3.17
C GLU A 36 -9.04 0.52 -1.73
N TYR A 37 -10.12 1.27 -1.51
CA TYR A 37 -10.52 1.67 -0.16
C TYR A 37 -11.15 0.50 0.61
N GLU A 38 -11.91 -0.36 -0.05
CA GLU A 38 -12.46 -1.59 0.53
C GLU A 38 -11.33 -2.57 0.93
N GLU A 39 -10.32 -2.74 0.07
CA GLU A 39 -9.10 -3.48 0.39
C GLU A 39 -8.36 -2.90 1.60
N TYR A 40 -8.30 -1.56 1.70
CA TYR A 40 -7.71 -0.88 2.85
C TYR A 40 -8.50 -1.10 4.14
N GLU A 41 -9.83 -1.01 4.10
CA GLU A 41 -10.68 -1.26 5.26
C GLU A 41 -10.62 -2.74 5.67
N ALA A 42 -10.43 -3.66 4.73
CA ALA A 42 -10.15 -5.06 5.04
C ALA A 42 -8.85 -5.20 5.85
N ILE A 43 -7.77 -4.47 5.51
CA ILE A 43 -6.54 -4.45 6.34
C ILE A 43 -6.82 -3.91 7.74
N ARG A 44 -7.63 -2.86 7.84
CA ARG A 44 -8.01 -2.25 9.11
C ARG A 44 -8.91 -3.15 9.97
N SER A 45 -9.77 -3.97 9.36
CA SER A 45 -10.73 -4.79 10.11
C SER A 45 -10.09 -5.99 10.81
N TRP A 46 -8.85 -6.37 10.46
CA TRP A 46 -8.06 -7.34 11.22
C TRP A 46 -7.84 -6.92 12.68
N ILE A 47 -7.94 -5.63 13.00
CA ILE A 47 -7.94 -5.11 14.38
C ILE A 47 -9.08 -5.75 15.19
N ARG A 48 -10.27 -5.84 14.59
CA ARG A 48 -11.49 -6.29 15.28
C ARG A 48 -11.49 -7.80 15.52
N VAL A 49 -10.95 -8.57 14.58
CA VAL A 49 -10.85 -10.03 14.71
C VAL A 49 -9.82 -10.43 15.77
N GLY A 50 -8.71 -9.69 15.88
CA GLY A 50 -7.71 -9.90 16.94
C GLY A 50 -8.23 -9.52 18.34
N ALA A 51 -8.97 -8.41 18.45
CA ALA A 51 -9.52 -7.94 19.72
C ALA A 51 -10.63 -8.86 20.29
N ALA A 52 -11.55 -9.34 19.44
CA ALA A 52 -12.61 -10.26 19.86
C ALA A 52 -12.07 -11.60 20.39
N ARG A 53 -10.96 -12.10 19.84
CA ARG A 53 -10.31 -13.33 20.34
C ARG A 53 -9.60 -13.11 21.68
N LYS A 54 -9.07 -11.92 21.95
CA LYS A 54 -8.40 -11.61 23.23
C LYS A 54 -9.41 -11.55 24.39
N SER A 55 -10.64 -11.06 24.16
CA SER A 55 -11.71 -11.06 25.18
C SER A 55 -12.20 -12.47 25.52
N ASP A 56 -12.27 -13.38 24.53
CA ASP A 56 -12.69 -14.77 24.78
C ASP A 56 -11.64 -15.56 25.58
N VAL A 57 -10.36 -15.28 25.37
CA VAL A 57 -9.25 -15.94 26.10
C VAL A 57 -9.08 -15.41 27.53
N GLN A 58 -9.38 -14.13 27.80
CA GLN A 58 -9.34 -13.56 29.15
C GLN A 58 -10.52 -13.99 30.04
N SER A 59 -11.63 -14.47 29.45
CA SER A 59 -12.78 -14.99 30.21
C SER A 59 -12.53 -16.37 30.85
N ILE A 60 -11.43 -17.05 30.51
CA ILE A 60 -11.11 -18.42 30.98
C ILE A 60 -10.26 -18.43 32.28
N LYS A 61 -9.95 -17.29 32.90
CA LYS A 61 -9.24 -17.21 34.20
C LYS A 61 -9.92 -16.16 35.09
N SER A 62 -10.55 -16.39 36.25
CA SER A 62 -10.83 -17.50 37.19
C SER A 62 -12.00 -16.99 38.11
N PRO A 63 -12.67 -17.75 39.03
CA PRO A 63 -12.03 -18.22 40.28
C PRO A 63 -12.63 -19.50 40.94
N THR A 64 -11.79 -20.32 41.58
CA THR A 64 -12.21 -21.08 42.78
C THR A 64 -11.08 -21.12 43.83
N ASN A 65 -11.51 -21.04 45.09
CA ASN A 65 -10.73 -20.77 46.30
C ASN A 65 -10.17 -22.02 46.99
N SER A 66 -9.10 -21.77 47.76
CA SER A 66 -8.73 -22.28 49.11
C SER A 66 -8.16 -23.69 49.36
N ALA A 67 -7.05 -23.65 50.15
CA ALA A 67 -6.48 -24.61 51.12
C ALA A 67 -5.81 -25.90 50.56
N SER A 68 -4.69 -26.44 51.06
CA SER A 68 -3.78 -26.18 52.19
C SER A 68 -2.53 -27.09 52.10
N SER A 69 -1.36 -26.60 52.56
CA SER A 69 -0.20 -27.27 53.21
C SER A 69 0.42 -28.59 52.69
N SER A 70 1.73 -28.57 52.37
CA SER A 70 2.86 -29.19 53.13
C SER A 70 4.09 -29.55 52.26
N SER A 71 5.30 -29.34 52.85
CA SER A 71 6.66 -29.95 52.68
C SER A 71 7.03 -30.70 51.36
N SER A 72 8.25 -30.69 50.81
CA SER A 72 9.61 -30.64 51.38
C SER A 72 10.68 -30.50 50.26
N LEU A 73 11.89 -30.17 50.70
CA LEU A 73 13.20 -30.01 50.06
C LEU A 73 13.59 -31.01 48.94
N SER A 74 14.31 -30.54 47.91
CA SER A 74 15.69 -31.00 47.60
C SER A 74 16.30 -30.29 46.38
N SER A 75 17.61 -30.12 46.48
CA SER A 75 18.61 -29.52 45.60
C SER A 75 18.98 -30.35 44.38
N SER A 76 19.36 -29.72 43.25
CA SER A 76 20.69 -29.90 42.62
C SER A 76 20.84 -29.21 41.25
N SER A 77 21.94 -28.48 41.13
CA SER A 77 22.79 -28.16 39.97
C SER A 77 22.57 -28.88 38.63
N SER A 78 22.69 -28.14 37.51
CA SER A 78 23.79 -28.28 36.52
C SER A 78 23.54 -27.48 35.22
N SER A 79 24.48 -26.59 34.86
CA SER A 79 24.88 -26.29 33.46
C SER A 79 25.96 -27.31 33.04
N PRO A 80 26.55 -27.36 31.82
CA PRO A 80 26.38 -26.57 30.58
C PRO A 80 26.14 -27.49 29.34
N SER A 81 26.02 -27.02 28.09
CA SER A 81 27.12 -27.04 27.09
C SER A 81 26.64 -26.54 25.72
N SER A 82 27.59 -25.95 25.00
CA SER A 82 27.62 -25.47 23.62
C SER A 82 27.32 -26.52 22.54
N ASP A 83 26.74 -26.09 21.42
CA ASP A 83 27.22 -26.55 20.11
C ASP A 83 26.97 -25.54 18.98
N ILE A 84 28.02 -25.42 18.15
CA ILE A 84 28.17 -24.57 16.97
C ILE A 84 27.70 -25.39 15.76
N SER A 85 26.83 -24.83 14.92
CA SER A 85 26.85 -25.19 13.49
C SER A 85 26.23 -24.10 12.63
N SER A 86 27.12 -23.45 11.88
CA SER A 86 26.87 -22.47 10.83
C SER A 86 26.41 -23.15 9.54
N GLY A 87 25.25 -22.74 9.04
CA GLY A 87 24.81 -22.97 7.67
C GLY A 87 23.51 -22.21 7.40
N PRO A 88 23.40 -21.40 6.31
CA PRO A 88 22.16 -20.69 6.02
C PRO A 88 21.17 -21.66 5.35
N PRO A 89 19.92 -21.78 5.82
CA PRO A 89 18.91 -22.46 5.04
C PRO A 89 18.42 -21.52 3.92
N SER A 90 18.75 -21.92 2.70
CA SER A 90 18.06 -21.56 1.46
C SER A 90 16.54 -21.56 1.67
N PHE A 91 15.90 -20.40 1.53
CA PHE A 91 14.44 -20.28 1.59
C PHE A 91 13.84 -20.51 0.19
N ALA A 92 13.82 -21.78 -0.22
CA ALA A 92 12.91 -22.26 -1.26
C ALA A 92 11.57 -22.64 -0.59
N GLY A 93 10.50 -22.12 -1.17
CA GLY A 93 9.07 -22.38 -0.91
C GLY A 93 8.69 -23.38 0.19
N ALA A 94 8.15 -22.85 1.28
CA ALA A 94 7.11 -23.52 2.06
C ALA A 94 6.17 -22.45 2.62
N GLU A 95 5.01 -22.28 1.98
CA GLU A 95 3.85 -21.65 2.63
C GLU A 95 3.50 -22.49 3.86
N ARG A 96 4.04 -22.10 5.03
CA ARG A 96 3.45 -22.49 6.30
C ARG A 96 2.10 -21.80 6.36
N VAL A 97 1.04 -22.57 6.15
CA VAL A 97 -0.32 -22.27 6.63
C VAL A 97 -0.23 -22.21 8.16
N GLY A 98 0.22 -21.07 8.67
CA GLY A 98 0.27 -20.77 10.08
C GLY A 98 -1.14 -20.51 10.57
N MET A 99 -1.62 -21.37 11.46
CA MET A 99 -2.84 -21.20 12.22
C MET A 99 -2.85 -19.83 12.93
N GLY A 100 -3.57 -18.87 12.34
CA GLY A 100 -4.45 -17.91 13.03
C GLY A 100 -3.94 -17.12 14.24
N MET A 101 -2.71 -16.61 14.25
CA MET A 101 -2.35 -15.52 15.17
C MET A 101 -3.00 -14.21 14.66
N GLY A 102 -3.81 -13.56 15.50
CA GLY A 102 -4.32 -12.22 15.22
C GLY A 102 -3.15 -11.24 15.11
N MET A 103 -3.26 -10.29 14.19
CA MET A 103 -2.20 -9.30 13.94
C MET A 103 -2.24 -8.21 15.02
N GLU A 104 -1.07 -7.84 15.54
CA GLU A 104 -0.99 -6.77 16.56
C GLU A 104 -1.29 -5.39 15.93
N PRO A 105 -1.77 -4.40 16.71
CA PRO A 105 -2.14 -3.08 16.19
C PRO A 105 -1.03 -2.38 15.40
N ASP A 106 0.22 -2.48 15.87
CA ASP A 106 1.38 -1.88 15.21
C ASP A 106 1.68 -2.57 13.88
N GLU A 107 1.55 -3.89 13.80
CA GLU A 107 1.70 -4.64 12.56
C GLU A 107 0.62 -4.25 11.54
N ILE A 108 -0.62 -4.02 11.99
CA ILE A 108 -1.71 -3.56 11.13
C ILE A 108 -1.40 -2.16 10.59
N PHE A 109 -0.93 -1.27 11.45
CA PHE A 109 -0.53 0.07 11.03
C PHE A 109 0.61 0.02 10.02
N GLN A 110 1.63 -0.82 10.23
CA GLN A 110 2.71 -1.02 9.26
C GLN A 110 2.22 -1.57 7.92
N LYS A 111 1.22 -2.46 7.93
CA LYS A 111 0.57 -2.91 6.68
C LYS A 111 -0.19 -1.78 5.99
N GLN A 112 -0.87 -0.91 6.74
CA GLN A 112 -1.52 0.28 6.19
C GLN A 112 -0.50 1.25 5.58
N VAL A 113 0.60 1.52 6.27
CA VAL A 113 1.72 2.35 5.79
C VAL A 113 2.24 1.81 4.47
N ARG A 114 2.56 0.52 4.40
CA ARG A 114 3.05 -0.13 3.17
C ARG A 114 2.00 -0.08 2.06
N TYR A 115 0.76 -0.40 2.37
CA TYR A 115 -0.32 -0.41 1.39
C TYR A 115 -0.54 0.96 0.72
N LEU A 116 -0.53 2.03 1.53
CA LEU A 116 -0.77 3.40 1.07
C LEU A 116 0.48 4.02 0.41
N SER A 117 1.68 3.74 0.92
CA SER A 117 2.94 4.23 0.31
C SER A 117 3.15 3.67 -1.09
N CYS A 118 2.89 2.37 -1.29
CA CYS A 118 2.90 1.73 -2.61
C CYS A 118 1.96 2.43 -3.61
N ARG A 119 0.73 2.74 -3.20
CA ARG A 119 -0.26 3.41 -4.05
C ARG A 119 0.12 4.86 -4.32
N TRP A 120 0.66 5.55 -3.33
CA TRP A 120 1.14 6.92 -3.50
C TRP A 120 2.22 6.97 -4.58
N ALA A 121 3.29 6.20 -4.41
CA ALA A 121 4.43 6.22 -5.31
C ALA A 121 4.03 5.87 -6.74
N LEU A 122 3.23 4.82 -6.92
CA LEU A 122 2.83 4.38 -8.25
C LEU A 122 1.89 5.37 -8.95
N LYS A 123 0.98 6.02 -8.21
CA LYS A 123 0.08 7.03 -8.77
C LYS A 123 0.80 8.34 -9.09
N GLU A 124 1.80 8.75 -8.30
CA GLU A 124 2.69 9.87 -8.64
C GLU A 124 3.52 9.58 -9.89
N ALA A 125 4.11 8.38 -9.98
CA ALA A 125 4.82 7.93 -11.17
C ALA A 125 3.91 7.95 -12.42
N ALA A 126 2.67 7.46 -12.28
CA ALA A 126 1.68 7.52 -13.36
C ALA A 126 1.36 8.95 -13.78
N TYR A 127 1.12 9.85 -12.82
CA TYR A 127 0.87 11.26 -13.08
C TYR A 127 2.01 11.90 -13.87
N LYS A 128 3.27 11.66 -13.46
CA LYS A 128 4.47 12.14 -14.16
C LYS A 128 4.58 11.58 -15.58
N SER A 129 4.22 10.31 -15.79
CA SER A 129 4.26 9.67 -17.12
C SER A 129 3.23 10.24 -18.10
N LEU A 130 2.09 10.75 -17.60
CA LEU A 130 0.98 11.28 -18.42
C LEU A 130 1.01 12.82 -18.56
N SER A 131 1.70 13.51 -17.65
CA SER A 131 1.71 14.98 -17.55
C SER A 131 2.11 15.71 -18.85
N PRO A 132 3.18 15.32 -19.58
CA PRO A 132 3.54 15.99 -20.83
C PRO A 132 2.42 15.97 -21.88
N THR A 133 1.61 14.91 -21.88
CA THR A 133 0.56 14.70 -22.88
C THR A 133 -0.75 15.38 -22.48
N LEU A 134 -1.09 15.38 -21.19
CA LEU A 134 -2.22 16.18 -20.70
C LEU A 134 -1.99 17.68 -20.95
N HIS A 135 -0.75 18.15 -20.81
CA HIS A 135 -0.38 19.52 -21.15
C HIS A 135 -0.50 19.79 -22.66
N ALA A 136 0.03 18.91 -23.51
CA ALA A 136 -0.07 19.06 -24.96
C ALA A 136 -1.53 19.10 -25.44
N LEU A 137 -2.40 18.21 -24.93
CA LEU A 137 -3.82 18.19 -25.27
C LEU A 137 -4.55 19.49 -24.86
N ALA A 138 -4.18 20.07 -23.74
CA ALA A 138 -4.74 21.35 -23.29
C ALA A 138 -4.37 22.50 -24.23
N VAL A 139 -3.10 22.55 -24.66
CA VAL A 139 -2.61 23.56 -25.60
C VAL A 139 -3.26 23.41 -26.97
N SER A 140 -3.36 22.19 -27.51
CA SER A 140 -4.03 21.96 -28.81
C SER A 140 -5.53 22.24 -28.78
N ALA A 141 -6.21 22.02 -27.64
CA ALA A 141 -7.61 22.39 -27.49
C ALA A 141 -7.82 23.92 -27.50
N SER A 142 -6.87 24.69 -26.97
CA SER A 142 -6.93 26.16 -27.04
C SER A 142 -6.67 26.74 -28.42
N SER A 143 -5.83 26.10 -29.24
CA SER A 143 -5.42 26.64 -30.55
C SER A 143 -6.47 26.47 -31.65
N ASN A 144 -7.50 25.64 -31.45
CA ASN A 144 -8.55 25.38 -32.45
C ASN A 144 -9.81 26.26 -32.25
N SER A 145 -9.79 27.22 -31.33
CA SER A 145 -10.86 28.21 -31.18
C SER A 145 -10.62 29.42 -32.10
N PRO A 146 -11.52 29.75 -33.03
CA PRO A 146 -11.33 30.84 -34.00
C PRO A 146 -11.33 32.26 -33.40
N ASP A 147 -11.57 32.43 -32.10
CA ASP A 147 -11.66 33.73 -31.42
C ASP A 147 -10.36 34.17 -30.70
N ALA A 148 -9.19 33.67 -31.15
CA ALA A 148 -7.91 33.77 -30.45
C ALA A 148 -7.23 35.17 -30.45
N ALA A 149 -7.90 36.23 -30.90
CA ALA A 149 -7.32 37.57 -30.94
C ALA A 149 -7.68 38.46 -29.73
N GLU A 150 -8.67 38.11 -28.89
CA GLU A 150 -9.14 39.03 -27.84
C GLU A 150 -9.54 38.38 -26.50
N ALA A 151 -8.92 37.25 -26.13
CA ALA A 151 -9.12 36.64 -24.82
C ALA A 151 -7.80 36.28 -24.15
N ASN A 152 -7.14 37.29 -23.56
CA ASN A 152 -6.00 37.12 -22.65
C ASN A 152 -6.42 36.55 -21.26
N ALA A 153 -7.37 35.62 -21.23
CA ALA A 153 -7.83 34.99 -20.01
C ALA A 153 -8.44 33.62 -20.32
N ILE A 154 -8.01 32.62 -19.54
CA ILE A 154 -8.46 31.22 -19.54
C ILE A 154 -7.78 30.35 -20.62
N VAL A 155 -6.48 30.10 -20.41
CA VAL A 155 -5.86 28.86 -20.90
C VAL A 155 -6.74 27.69 -20.39
N PRO A 156 -7.30 26.83 -21.24
CA PRO A 156 -8.09 25.69 -20.80
C PRO A 156 -7.20 24.83 -19.92
N LYS A 157 -7.56 24.79 -18.63
CA LYS A 157 -6.82 24.04 -17.62
C LYS A 157 -6.81 22.59 -18.05
N ALA A 158 -5.62 22.07 -18.38
CA ALA A 158 -5.43 20.66 -18.73
C ALA A 158 -6.23 19.78 -17.76
N PRO A 159 -6.99 18.78 -18.25
CA PRO A 159 -7.78 17.94 -17.38
C PRO A 159 -6.84 17.30 -16.35
N LYS A 160 -7.01 17.75 -15.09
CA LYS A 160 -6.11 17.39 -14.01
C LYS A 160 -6.47 15.98 -13.56
N LEU A 161 -5.59 15.02 -13.86
CA LEU A 161 -5.70 13.67 -13.33
C LEU A 161 -5.70 13.73 -11.80
N ASN A 162 -6.72 13.15 -11.18
CA ASN A 162 -6.85 13.00 -9.74
C ASN A 162 -6.39 11.61 -9.31
N TRP A 163 -6.11 11.44 -8.01
CA TRP A 163 -5.69 10.17 -7.44
C TRP A 163 -6.65 9.00 -7.72
N LYS A 164 -7.95 9.29 -7.81
CA LYS A 164 -9.00 8.30 -8.04
C LYS A 164 -9.23 7.99 -9.52
N ASP A 165 -8.54 8.71 -10.40
CA ASP A 165 -8.57 8.46 -11.85
C ASP A 165 -7.66 7.29 -12.24
N LEU A 166 -6.95 6.70 -11.28
CA LEU A 166 -6.02 5.60 -11.43
C LEU A 166 -6.37 4.49 -10.44
N ASP A 167 -6.42 3.26 -10.93
CA ASP A 167 -6.77 2.07 -10.18
C ASP A 167 -5.62 1.05 -10.23
N ILE A 168 -5.18 0.56 -9.07
CA ILE A 168 -4.08 -0.41 -8.94
C ILE A 168 -4.65 -1.76 -8.51
N ILE A 169 -4.62 -2.73 -9.40
CA ILE A 169 -5.14 -4.08 -9.18
C ILE A 169 -3.95 -5.02 -8.96
N LYS A 170 -3.95 -5.74 -7.84
CA LYS A 170 -2.97 -6.80 -7.58
C LYS A 170 -3.52 -8.12 -8.13
N HIS A 171 -2.79 -8.75 -9.03
CA HIS A 171 -3.11 -10.09 -9.52
C HIS A 171 -2.68 -11.15 -8.48
N PRO A 172 -3.41 -12.26 -8.31
CA PRO A 172 -3.04 -13.33 -7.39
C PRO A 172 -1.63 -13.91 -7.62
N SER A 173 -1.16 -13.91 -8.87
CA SER A 173 0.20 -14.35 -9.23
C SER A 173 1.32 -13.37 -8.84
N GLY A 174 0.99 -12.26 -8.15
CA GLY A 174 1.95 -11.25 -7.72
C GLY A 174 2.16 -10.09 -8.70
N GLY A 175 1.64 -10.20 -9.92
CA GLY A 175 1.63 -9.10 -10.90
C GLY A 175 0.77 -7.91 -10.44
N LEU A 176 1.03 -6.74 -11.01
CA LEU A 176 0.24 -5.54 -10.76
C LEU A 176 -0.25 -4.95 -12.08
N VAL A 177 -1.50 -4.47 -12.07
CA VAL A 177 -2.10 -3.77 -13.20
C VAL A 177 -2.47 -2.38 -12.73
N LEU A 178 -1.91 -1.37 -13.39
CA LEU A 178 -2.32 0.02 -13.24
C LEU A 178 -3.16 0.40 -14.45
N ARG A 179 -4.34 0.97 -14.21
CA ARG A 179 -5.19 1.46 -15.31
C ARG A 179 -5.87 2.78 -14.95
N PRO A 180 -6.19 3.63 -15.93
CA PRO A 180 -7.11 4.73 -15.72
C PRO A 180 -8.52 4.21 -15.39
N THR A 181 -9.25 4.93 -14.54
CA THR A 181 -10.68 4.64 -14.29
C THR A 181 -11.58 5.36 -15.29
N ASN A 182 -11.11 6.47 -15.87
CA ASN A 182 -11.84 7.16 -16.93
C ASN A 182 -11.77 6.35 -18.24
N PRO A 183 -12.92 5.94 -18.82
CA PRO A 183 -12.95 5.13 -20.04
C PRO A 183 -12.21 5.76 -21.23
N MET A 184 -12.21 7.09 -21.34
CA MET A 184 -11.51 7.80 -22.42
C MET A 184 -9.99 7.63 -22.30
N TYR A 185 -9.45 7.72 -21.08
CA TYR A 185 -8.02 7.52 -20.83
C TYR A 185 -7.64 6.04 -20.90
N ASP A 186 -8.50 5.15 -20.42
CA ASP A 186 -8.25 3.71 -20.53
C ASP A 186 -8.26 3.27 -21.99
N ALA A 187 -9.20 3.75 -22.83
CA ALA A 187 -9.20 3.43 -24.25
C ALA A 187 -7.94 3.94 -24.98
N LYS A 188 -7.41 5.09 -24.57
CA LYS A 188 -6.28 5.75 -25.24
C LYS A 188 -4.90 5.27 -24.77
N TYR A 189 -4.74 4.99 -23.48
CA TYR A 189 -3.44 4.75 -22.87
C TYR A 189 -3.34 3.39 -22.20
N GLY A 190 -2.25 2.67 -22.51
CA GLY A 190 -1.76 1.55 -21.73
C GLY A 190 -0.75 2.04 -20.70
N LEU A 191 -0.85 1.58 -19.46
CA LEU A 191 0.10 1.90 -18.40
C LEU A 191 0.84 0.63 -17.98
N LEU A 192 2.13 0.57 -18.28
CA LEU A 192 3.01 -0.48 -17.79
C LEU A 192 3.62 -0.01 -16.49
N ALA A 193 3.34 -0.72 -15.41
CA ALA A 193 3.69 -0.28 -14.07
C ALA A 193 4.50 -1.35 -13.35
N SER A 194 5.54 -0.90 -12.65
CA SER A 194 6.36 -1.73 -11.78
C SER A 194 6.54 -1.03 -10.44
N LEU A 195 6.59 -1.82 -9.38
CA LEU A 195 6.69 -1.35 -8.02
C LEU A 195 7.69 -2.23 -7.28
N SER A 196 8.63 -1.59 -6.59
CA SER A 196 9.55 -2.24 -5.68
C SER A 196 9.56 -1.51 -4.34
N HIS A 197 9.84 -2.24 -3.28
CA HIS A 197 10.10 -1.64 -1.97
C HIS A 197 11.22 -2.41 -1.29
N ASP A 198 12.15 -1.70 -0.67
CA ASP A 198 13.19 -2.29 0.16
C ASP A 198 13.81 -1.19 1.03
N ALA A 199 14.53 -1.57 2.10
CA ALA A 199 15.34 -0.66 2.91
C ALA A 199 14.64 0.67 3.32
N GLY A 200 13.34 0.62 3.62
CA GLY A 200 12.57 1.79 4.04
C GLY A 200 12.13 2.74 2.91
N VAL A 201 12.24 2.33 1.64
CA VAL A 201 11.78 3.09 0.48
C VAL A 201 10.84 2.29 -0.41
N VAL A 202 9.99 3.01 -1.14
CA VAL A 202 9.14 2.49 -2.22
C VAL A 202 9.53 3.21 -3.50
N VAL A 203 9.69 2.46 -4.58
CA VAL A 203 9.93 3.00 -5.93
C VAL A 203 8.83 2.53 -6.86
N GLY A 204 8.15 3.48 -7.49
CA GLY A 204 7.19 3.25 -8.55
C GLY A 204 7.73 3.72 -9.89
N VAL A 205 7.59 2.89 -10.92
CA VAL A 205 7.91 3.24 -12.31
C VAL A 205 6.70 2.98 -13.17
N VAL A 206 6.32 3.96 -13.99
CA VAL A 206 5.21 3.84 -14.94
C VAL A 206 5.65 4.31 -16.32
N ILE A 207 5.41 3.48 -17.32
CA ILE A 207 5.55 3.81 -18.73
C ILE A 207 4.14 3.94 -19.30
N ALA A 208 3.81 5.14 -19.77
CA ALA A 208 2.58 5.39 -20.50
C ALA A 208 2.83 5.18 -22.00
N GLN A 209 1.92 4.46 -22.66
CA GLN A 209 1.96 4.23 -24.10
C GLN A 209 0.57 4.41 -24.72
N LEU A 210 0.50 4.85 -25.96
CA LEU A 210 -0.75 4.83 -26.72
C LEU A 210 -1.14 3.39 -27.00
N LYS A 211 -2.40 3.04 -26.72
CA LYS A 211 -3.00 1.80 -27.22
C LYS A 211 -3.10 1.89 -28.76
N PRO A 212 -2.90 0.77 -29.47
CA PRO A 212 -3.01 0.72 -30.92
C PRO A 212 -4.42 1.05 -31.41
#